data_AF-A0A437MNZ5-F1
#
_entry.id   AF-A0A437MNZ5-F1
#
_cell.length_a   1.000
_cell.length_b   1.000
_cell.length_c   1.000
_cell.angle_alpha   90.00
_cell.angle_beta   90.00
_cell.angle_gamma   90.00
#
_symmetry.space_group_name_H-M   'P 1'
#
loop_
_entity.id
_entity.type
_entity.pdbx_description
1 polymer ?
#
loop_
_entity_poly.entity_id
_entity_poly.type
_entity_poly.pdbx_seq_one_letter_code
_entity_poly.pdbx_strand_id
1 'polypeptide(L)'
;MLIACPACDATYQVPDHLVAAGRQMRCAKCGHDWHFVPEVAPSAERRPEPVEPAPVAAPPLERPVVSTPPTDAAKPGKLVLALAWVASVLAVAGGVAALFLLRVPLAEAWPPLERLYGWVGL
;
A
#
# COMPACT_ATOMS: atom_id res chain seq x y z
N MET A 1 17.17 3.21 3.93
CA MET A 1 17.20 3.64 2.51
C MET A 1 15.80 3.95 1.95
N LEU A 2 15.71 4.56 0.75
CA LEU A 2 14.46 4.77 0.02
C LEU A 2 14.34 3.77 -1.13
N ILE A 3 13.17 3.16 -1.30
CA ILE A 3 12.88 2.21 -2.40
C ILE A 3 11.60 2.65 -3.11
N ALA A 4 11.62 2.65 -4.44
CA ALA A 4 10.44 2.89 -5.27
C ALA A 4 9.79 1.57 -5.71
N CYS A 5 8.46 1.52 -5.69
CA CYS A 5 7.72 0.41 -6.25
C CYS A 5 7.75 0.47 -7.79
N PRO A 6 8.21 -0.57 -8.51
CA PRO A 6 8.36 -0.55 -9.97
C PRO A 6 7.00 -0.49 -10.71
N ALA A 7 5.89 -0.77 -10.04
CA ALA A 7 4.56 -0.78 -10.64
C ALA A 7 3.78 0.54 -10.47
N CYS A 8 4.13 1.40 -9.52
CA CYS A 8 3.32 2.58 -9.19
C CYS A 8 4.09 3.80 -8.65
N ASP A 9 5.42 3.74 -8.66
CA ASP A 9 6.34 4.81 -8.25
C ASP A 9 6.17 5.30 -6.80
N ALA A 10 5.48 4.55 -5.95
CA ALA A 10 5.40 4.86 -4.53
C ALA A 10 6.77 4.65 -3.87
N THR A 11 7.23 5.66 -3.12
CA THR A 11 8.51 5.61 -2.40
C THR A 11 8.30 5.23 -0.94
N TYR A 12 9.11 4.30 -0.44
CA TYR A 12 9.06 3.82 0.95
C TYR A 12 10.43 3.95 1.61
N GLN A 13 10.45 4.36 2.87
CA GLN A 13 11.66 4.29 3.69
C GLN A 13 11.76 2.88 4.29
N VAL A 14 12.77 2.12 3.86
CA VAL A 14 12.98 0.73 4.28
C VAL A 14 14.31 0.63 5.04
N PRO A 15 14.33 -0.01 6.23
CA PRO A 15 15.56 -0.30 6.96
C PRO A 15 16.54 -1.21 6.20
N ASP A 16 17.84 -0.96 6.35
CA ASP A 16 18.91 -1.66 5.62
C ASP A 16 18.95 -3.18 5.81
N HIS A 17 18.64 -3.65 7.02
CA HIS A 17 18.58 -5.07 7.33
C HIS A 17 17.47 -5.82 6.58
N LEU A 18 16.38 -5.14 6.19
CA LEU A 18 15.29 -5.78 5.44
C LEU A 18 15.61 -5.93 3.96
N VAL A 19 16.48 -5.06 3.44
CA VAL A 19 16.84 -5.02 2.02
C VAL A 19 18.01 -5.94 1.73
N ALA A 20 19.00 -5.98 2.62
CA ALA A 20 20.12 -6.94 2.54
C ALA A 20 19.65 -8.40 2.66
N ALA A 21 18.52 -8.65 3.32
CA ALA A 21 17.96 -9.99 3.50
C ALA A 21 17.31 -10.57 2.23
N GLY A 22 17.23 -9.83 1.11
CA GLY A 22 16.65 -10.32 -0.15
C GLY A 22 15.19 -10.75 -0.02
N ARG A 23 14.46 -10.21 0.96
CA ARG A 23 13.10 -10.63 1.30
C ARG A 23 12.08 -10.08 0.31
N GLN A 24 10.98 -10.81 0.14
CA GLN A 24 9.84 -10.37 -0.67
C GLN A 24 9.22 -9.09 -0.09
N MET A 25 9.13 -8.05 -0.92
CA MET A 25 8.58 -6.74 -0.57
C MET A 25 7.20 -6.60 -1.20
N ARG A 26 6.21 -6.12 -0.44
CA ARG A 26 4.84 -5.87 -0.94
C ARG A 26 4.50 -4.40 -0.90
N CYS A 27 3.99 -3.86 -2.01
CA CYS A 27 3.58 -2.47 -2.11
C CYS A 27 2.27 -2.22 -1.34
N ALA A 28 2.26 -1.30 -0.37
CA ALA A 28 1.04 -0.91 0.32
C ALA A 28 0.03 -0.15 -0.59
N LYS A 29 0.52 0.57 -1.60
CA LYS A 29 -0.30 1.35 -2.53
C LYS A 29 -0.99 0.51 -3.62
N CYS A 30 -0.26 -0.45 -4.21
CA CYS A 30 -0.76 -1.19 -5.39
C CYS A 30 -0.73 -2.71 -5.24
N GLY A 31 -0.24 -3.23 -4.10
CA GLY A 31 -0.18 -4.66 -3.81
C GLY A 31 0.83 -5.46 -4.64
N HIS A 32 1.68 -4.82 -5.46
CA HIS A 32 2.72 -5.51 -6.23
C HIS A 32 3.80 -6.07 -5.30
N ASP A 33 4.13 -7.35 -5.48
CA ASP A 33 5.21 -8.04 -4.78
C ASP A 33 6.46 -8.08 -5.67
N TRP A 34 7.61 -7.63 -5.14
CA TRP A 34 8.89 -7.66 -5.84
C TRP A 34 10.05 -7.95 -4.88
N HIS A 35 11.18 -8.40 -5.43
CA HIS A 35 12.42 -8.59 -4.67
C HIS A 35 13.38 -7.47 -5.02
N PHE A 36 14.08 -6.95 -4.01
CA PHE A 36 15.14 -5.98 -4.23
C PHE A 36 16.44 -6.74 -4.57
N VAL A 37 16.95 -6.56 -5.79
CA VAL A 37 18.29 -7.03 -6.18
C VAL A 37 19.21 -5.82 -6.07
N PRO A 38 20.07 -5.73 -5.05
CA PRO A 38 21.10 -4.70 -5.06
C PRO A 38 22.01 -4.95 -6.25
N GLU A 39 22.21 -3.93 -7.09
CA GLU A 39 23.19 -3.95 -8.17
C GLU A 39 24.58 -4.07 -7.53
N VAL A 40 25.07 -5.30 -7.34
CA VAL A 40 26.42 -5.54 -6.87
C VAL A 40 27.35 -5.15 -8.03
N ALA A 41 28.08 -4.04 -7.86
CA ALA A 41 29.13 -3.65 -8.79
C ALA A 41 30.06 -4.87 -9.04
N PRO A 42 30.44 -5.19 -10.28
CA PRO A 42 31.28 -6.34 -10.58
C PRO A 42 32.70 -6.06 -10.06
N SER A 43 32.95 -6.45 -8.81
CA SER A 43 34.26 -6.34 -8.20
C SER A 43 35.05 -7.62 -8.46
N ALA A 44 35.96 -7.51 -9.43
CA ALA A 44 37.20 -8.26 -9.62
C ALA A 44 37.12 -9.81 -9.78
N GLU A 45 37.36 -10.23 -11.02
CA GLU A 45 38.12 -11.41 -11.47
C GLU A 45 38.74 -12.26 -10.32
N ARG A 46 38.06 -13.34 -9.93
CA ARG A 46 38.61 -14.33 -9.01
C ARG A 46 39.52 -15.28 -9.79
N ARG A 47 40.83 -15.04 -9.70
CA ARG A 47 41.89 -15.98 -10.11
C ARG A 47 41.61 -17.37 -9.50
N PRO A 48 41.65 -18.48 -10.26
CA PRO A 48 41.39 -19.80 -9.70
C PRO A 48 42.55 -20.22 -8.78
N GLU A 49 42.28 -20.33 -7.49
CA GLU A 49 43.12 -21.07 -6.53
C GLU A 49 42.93 -22.59 -6.75
N PRO A 50 43.98 -23.41 -6.63
CA PRO A 50 43.88 -24.87 -6.73
C PRO A 50 42.90 -25.45 -5.71
N VAL A 51 41.97 -26.29 -6.19
CA VAL A 51 40.93 -26.94 -5.40
C VAL A 51 41.53 -28.10 -4.62
N GLU A 52 41.59 -27.97 -3.29
CA GLU A 52 41.78 -29.07 -2.35
C GLU A 52 40.45 -29.86 -2.25
N PRO A 53 40.44 -31.20 -2.29
CA PRO A 53 39.20 -31.98 -2.40
C PRO A 53 38.32 -31.83 -1.14
N ALA A 54 37.09 -31.35 -1.35
CA ALA A 54 36.09 -31.17 -0.31
C ALA A 54 35.64 -32.52 0.32
N PRO A 55 35.34 -32.55 1.63
CA PRO A 55 34.69 -33.70 2.25
C PRO A 55 33.26 -33.86 1.72
N VAL A 56 32.87 -35.11 1.53
CA VAL A 56 31.61 -35.58 0.92
C VAL A 56 30.40 -34.86 1.50
N ALA A 57 29.60 -34.25 0.62
CA ALA A 57 28.33 -33.62 0.95
C ALA A 57 27.31 -34.66 1.45
N ALA A 58 26.76 -34.42 2.65
CA ALA A 58 25.54 -35.08 3.09
C ALA A 58 24.37 -34.69 2.16
N PRO A 59 23.41 -35.60 1.88
CA PRO A 59 22.29 -35.29 1.01
C PRO A 59 21.45 -34.14 1.60
N PRO A 60 20.96 -33.20 0.77
CA PRO A 60 20.05 -32.17 1.23
C PRO A 60 18.75 -32.82 1.74
N LEU A 61 18.40 -32.60 3.00
CA LEU A 61 17.06 -32.87 3.49
C LEU A 61 16.09 -31.97 2.71
N GLU A 62 15.24 -32.58 1.90
CA GLU A 62 14.15 -31.91 1.21
C GLU A 62 13.25 -31.24 2.25
N ARG A 63 13.37 -29.92 2.36
CA ARG A 63 12.44 -29.13 3.15
C ARG A 63 11.09 -29.16 2.43
N PRO A 64 9.98 -29.51 3.10
CA PRO A 64 8.66 -29.41 2.52
C PRO A 64 8.43 -27.97 2.08
N VAL A 65 8.28 -27.77 0.77
CA VAL A 65 7.87 -26.49 0.22
C VAL A 65 6.40 -26.33 0.59
N VAL A 66 6.14 -25.57 1.65
CA VAL A 66 4.79 -25.10 1.96
C VAL A 66 4.43 -24.11 0.87
N SER A 67 3.74 -24.58 -0.16
CA SER A 67 3.09 -23.73 -1.15
C SER A 67 2.00 -22.94 -0.43
N THR A 68 2.31 -21.72 -0.01
CA THR A 68 1.27 -20.77 0.38
C THR A 68 0.37 -20.55 -0.85
N PRO A 69 -0.95 -20.70 -0.73
CA PRO A 69 -1.85 -20.44 -1.85
C PRO A 69 -1.63 -18.99 -2.31
N PRO A 70 -1.66 -18.71 -3.63
CA PRO A 70 -1.62 -17.34 -4.11
C PRO A 70 -2.83 -16.63 -3.54
N THR A 71 -2.61 -15.75 -2.56
CA THR A 71 -3.62 -14.79 -2.15
C THR A 71 -3.64 -13.75 -3.26
N ASP A 72 -4.42 -14.03 -4.31
CA ASP A 72 -4.82 -13.07 -5.32
C ASP A 72 -5.64 -11.97 -4.61
N ALA A 73 -4.92 -11.02 -4.02
CA ALA A 73 -5.51 -9.75 -3.64
C ALA A 73 -5.83 -9.03 -4.94
N ALA A 74 -7.04 -9.30 -5.46
CA ALA A 74 -7.58 -8.59 -6.60
C ALA A 74 -7.49 -7.09 -6.32
N LYS A 75 -6.60 -6.41 -7.06
CA LYS A 75 -6.42 -4.96 -6.95
C LYS A 75 -7.77 -4.33 -7.27
N PRO A 76 -8.35 -3.46 -6.42
CA PRO A 76 -9.52 -2.69 -6.84
C PRO A 76 -9.09 -1.86 -8.05
N GLY A 77 -9.70 -2.14 -9.20
CA GLY A 77 -9.38 -1.42 -10.43
C GLY A 77 -9.60 0.08 -10.25
N LYS A 78 -8.88 0.92 -11.01
CA LYS A 78 -9.05 2.39 -10.99
C LYS A 78 -10.52 2.82 -11.12
N LEU A 79 -11.34 2.00 -11.78
CA LEU A 79 -12.79 2.15 -11.92
C LEU A 79 -13.55 2.02 -10.59
N VAL A 80 -13.18 1.07 -9.73
CA VAL A 80 -13.80 0.89 -8.40
C VAL A 80 -13.50 2.11 -7.52
N LEU A 81 -12.27 2.62 -7.58
CA LEU A 81 -11.89 3.82 -6.85
C LEU A 81 -12.62 5.06 -7.38
N ALA A 82 -12.75 5.21 -8.70
CA ALA A 82 -13.50 6.30 -9.32
C ALA A 82 -14.99 6.25 -8.92
N LEU A 83 -15.62 5.08 -8.95
CA LEU A 83 -17.01 4.89 -8.52
C LEU A 83 -17.20 5.22 -7.04
N ALA A 84 -16.28 4.78 -6.17
CA ALA A 84 -16.32 5.11 -4.75
C ALA A 84 -16.22 6.62 -4.51
N TRP A 85 -15.35 7.32 -5.26
CA TRP A 85 -15.23 8.78 -5.20
C TRP A 85 -16.52 9.48 -5.66
N VAL A 86 -17.09 9.06 -6.79
CA VAL A 86 -18.36 9.62 -7.30
C VAL A 86 -19.50 9.41 -6.31
N ALA A 87 -19.62 8.20 -5.74
CA ALA A 87 -20.62 7.91 -4.71
C ALA A 87 -20.43 8.80 -3.46
N SER A 88 -19.18 9.04 -3.03
CA SER A 88 -18.88 9.94 -1.91
C SER A 88 -19.28 11.39 -2.22
N VAL A 89 -18.93 11.90 -3.40
CA VAL A 89 -19.30 13.26 -3.83
C VAL A 89 -20.82 13.42 -3.91
N LEU A 90 -21.52 12.43 -4.47
CA LEU A 90 -22.99 12.42 -4.53
C LEU A 90 -23.61 12.37 -3.13
N ALA A 91 -23.06 11.58 -2.21
CA ALA A 91 -23.55 11.52 -0.84
C ALA A 91 -23.38 12.88 -0.11
N VAL A 92 -22.23 13.52 -0.26
CA VAL A 92 -21.97 14.86 0.33
C VAL A 92 -22.88 15.91 -0.31
N ALA A 93 -22.95 15.95 -1.63
CA ALA A 93 -23.82 16.90 -2.34
C ALA A 93 -25.30 16.70 -2.00
N GLY A 94 -25.74 15.45 -1.86
CA GLY A 94 -27.09 15.09 -1.43
C GLY A 94 -27.38 15.55 0.00
N GLY A 95 -26.45 15.35 0.93
CA GLY A 95 -26.58 15.83 2.31
C GLY A 95 -26.67 17.36 2.40
N VAL A 96 -25.82 18.06 1.65
CA VAL A 96 -25.86 19.53 1.55
C VAL A 96 -27.18 19.98 0.93
N ALA A 97 -27.59 19.41 -0.20
CA ALA A 97 -28.86 19.76 -0.85
C ALA A 97 -30.06 19.50 0.07
N ALA A 98 -30.07 18.40 0.82
CA ALA A 98 -31.10 18.10 1.80
C ALA A 98 -31.14 19.14 2.92
N LEU A 99 -29.99 19.53 3.49
CA LEU A 99 -29.90 20.61 4.49
C LEU A 99 -30.42 21.94 3.94
N PHE A 100 -30.12 22.28 2.69
CA PHE A 100 -30.60 23.51 2.05
C PHE A 100 -32.09 23.47 1.72
N LEU A 101 -32.62 22.35 1.23
CA LEU A 101 -34.03 22.22 0.82
C LEU A 101 -34.96 22.02 2.03
N LEU A 102 -34.51 21.31 3.06
CA LEU A 102 -35.24 21.07 4.31
C LEU A 102 -34.92 22.12 5.38
N ARG A 103 -34.24 23.23 5.02
CA ARG A 103 -33.85 24.27 5.98
C ARG A 103 -35.04 24.90 6.72
N VAL A 104 -36.20 25.02 6.06
CA VAL A 104 -37.41 25.63 6.63
C VAL A 104 -38.03 24.74 7.72
N PRO A 105 -38.28 23.43 7.50
CA PRO A 105 -38.74 22.55 8.57
C PRO A 105 -37.68 22.30 9.66
N LEU A 106 -36.38 22.39 9.37
CA LEU A 106 -35.32 22.28 10.38
C LEU A 106 -35.28 23.50 11.33
N ALA A 107 -35.54 24.70 10.83
CA ALA A 107 -35.58 25.92 11.64
C ALA A 107 -36.75 25.89 12.65
N GLU A 108 -37.91 25.37 12.25
CA GLU A 108 -39.08 25.20 13.11
C GLU A 108 -38.86 24.11 14.19
N ALA A 109 -38.11 23.05 13.87
CA ALA A 109 -37.88 21.92 14.78
C ALA A 109 -36.71 22.14 15.76
N TRP A 110 -35.81 23.10 15.53
CA TRP A 110 -34.60 23.28 16.35
C TRP A 110 -34.32 24.75 16.76
N PRO A 111 -35.13 25.30 17.70
CA PRO A 111 -34.95 26.64 18.29
C PRO A 111 -33.55 26.96 18.88
N PRO A 112 -32.73 26.01 19.38
CA PRO A 112 -31.39 26.29 19.88
C PRO A 112 -30.40 26.82 18.84
N LEU A 113 -30.68 26.70 17.53
CA LEU A 113 -29.80 27.19 16.47
C LEU A 113 -29.67 28.72 16.46
N GLU A 114 -30.65 29.46 16.99
CA GLU A 114 -30.56 30.93 17.10
C GLU A 114 -29.38 31.37 17.97
N ARG A 115 -29.04 30.61 19.02
CA ARG A 115 -27.90 30.93 19.90
C ARG A 115 -26.55 30.63 19.25
N LEU A 116 -26.51 29.63 18.35
CA LEU A 116 -25.31 29.26 17.61
C LEU A 116 -25.08 30.22 16.42
N TYR A 117 -26.12 30.58 15.67
CA TYR A 117 -26.03 31.60 14.62
C TYR A 117 -25.74 32.99 15.19
N GLY A 118 -26.32 33.33 16.35
CA GLY A 118 -25.98 34.57 17.07
C GLY A 118 -24.51 34.67 17.50
N TRP A 119 -23.81 33.56 17.70
CA TRP A 119 -22.37 33.53 17.98
C TRP A 119 -21.50 33.57 16.70
N VAL A 120 -22.02 33.05 15.58
CA VAL A 120 -21.33 33.05 14.28
C VAL A 120 -21.58 34.35 13.50
N GLY A 121 -22.55 35.18 13.93
CA GLY A 121 -22.79 36.50 13.36
C GLY A 121 -23.42 36.47 11.97
N LEU A 122 -24.29 35.47 11.72
CA LEU A 122 -25.10 35.36 10.50
C LEU A 122 -26.59 35.40 10.84
#